data_AF-A0A9D7AQC9-F1
#
_entry.id   AF-A0A9D7AQC9-F1
#
_cell.length_a   1.000
_cell.length_b   1.000
_cell.length_c   1.000
_cell.angle_alpha   90.00
_cell.angle_beta   90.00
_cell.angle_gamma   90.00
#
_symmetry.space_group_name_H-M   'P 1'
#
loop_
_entity.id
_entity.type
_entity.pdbx_description
1 polymer ?
#
loop_
_entity_poly.entity_id
_entity_poly.type
_entity_poly.pdbx_seq_one_letter_code
_entity_poly.pdbx_strand_id
1 'polypeptide(L)'
;MDPTTVEVSGSLGRRLQRARAVLSFHESVALPIPSPMALTLKRRCESGLAASDEDLTARTSARRTVAKSDREPSVMEVAKWHVIGFFRKSSSRWCRGYRSASRRNRRLCLTSLCPRRQTKPAVAGGLTLALPSPVGSATFSVRTTNGVYRGPVTVSADTGPVPLPLVTSVCATNAPTGACLMPASATASITLTDGQAPTFSVAVTALAPIPLDTSFHRVFVRFTDATGGVVGEGSVAIGNGSYGRQIAISKGGIYSGNWSNDHFLTGEPGGGDSVVYVDTTEPVVLEHCFMRSTKSHVNAVPGANLTIRNCRAYGIDPAVAGAQRGYFLFAPSIGSLIMEHNYLEGMAWGAALWSAGNTGRWTVGGPIVIRYNQVRNLDGVSSDGRGGRITDINPNTYSNGFVSINQLNLVHGAEIAWNEVINEPYVSATADLINLWASPGTLSQPVRIHNNFLRGQYAPVPTRKWHQLPKLLAAPAALLQHLRRTGDRA
;
A
#
# COMPACT_ATOMS: atom_id res chain seq x y z
N MET A 1 -6.61 66.87 39.21
CA MET A 1 -6.43 65.72 40.12
C MET A 1 -5.10 65.10 39.76
N ASP A 2 -4.20 65.11 40.73
CA ASP A 2 -2.77 64.74 40.65
C ASP A 2 -2.59 63.19 40.69
N PRO A 3 -1.37 62.60 40.72
CA PRO A 3 -0.83 61.76 39.65
C PRO A 3 -0.44 60.35 40.16
N THR A 4 0.21 59.51 39.35
CA THR A 4 1.49 58.82 39.70
C THR A 4 1.94 57.78 38.66
N THR A 5 3.22 57.89 38.33
CA THR A 5 4.13 56.96 37.66
C THR A 5 4.64 55.91 38.66
N VAL A 6 4.77 54.64 38.26
CA VAL A 6 5.78 53.68 38.78
C VAL A 6 6.12 52.64 37.70
N GLU A 7 7.39 52.60 37.27
CA GLU A 7 8.04 51.40 36.70
C GLU A 7 8.51 50.49 37.84
N VAL A 8 8.61 49.17 37.60
CA VAL A 8 9.76 48.30 37.96
C VAL A 8 9.49 46.83 37.55
N SER A 9 10.45 46.29 36.79
CA SER A 9 11.07 44.94 36.79
C SER A 9 10.23 43.65 36.74
N GLY A 10 10.70 42.71 35.90
CA GLY A 10 10.06 41.44 35.60
C GLY A 10 10.21 40.32 36.61
N SER A 11 9.52 39.21 36.33
CA SER A 11 9.86 37.89 36.84
C SER A 11 9.32 36.79 35.91
N LEU A 12 10.02 35.66 35.94
CA LEU A 12 9.96 34.52 35.04
C LEU A 12 8.55 33.96 34.78
N GLY A 13 8.08 34.08 33.53
CA GLY A 13 7.05 33.22 32.99
C GLY A 13 7.62 31.83 32.66
N ARG A 14 7.32 30.85 33.53
CA ARG A 14 7.63 29.43 33.32
C ARG A 14 7.14 28.97 31.94
N ARG A 15 8.06 28.60 31.05
CA ARG A 15 7.75 27.80 29.86
C ARG A 15 7.31 26.41 30.31
N LEU A 16 6.01 26.13 30.26
CA LEU A 16 5.49 24.78 30.18
C LEU A 16 5.95 24.20 28.83
N GLN A 17 7.12 23.56 28.80
CA GLN A 17 7.47 22.64 27.73
C GLN A 17 6.50 21.45 27.82
N ARG A 18 5.52 21.40 26.91
CA ARG A 18 4.80 20.15 26.62
C ARG A 18 5.79 19.20 25.97
N ALA A 19 6.42 18.34 26.77
CA ALA A 19 7.11 17.17 26.26
C ALA A 19 6.06 16.24 25.63
N ARG A 20 6.10 16.09 24.31
CA ARG A 20 5.39 15.00 23.63
C ARG A 20 6.10 13.70 24.03
N ALA A 21 5.42 12.85 24.80
CA ALA A 21 5.90 11.51 25.10
C ALA A 21 5.97 10.70 23.78
N VAL A 22 7.04 9.93 23.62
CA VAL A 22 7.26 9.04 22.47
C VAL A 22 7.07 7.61 22.96
N LEU A 23 6.03 6.92 22.46
CA LEU A 23 5.85 5.48 22.60
C LEU A 23 6.47 4.79 21.37
N SER A 24 7.36 3.84 21.60
CA SER A 24 7.97 2.98 20.57
C SER A 24 7.38 1.57 20.57
N PHE A 25 7.39 0.91 19.41
CA PHE A 25 6.68 -0.35 19.16
C PHE A 25 7.63 -1.51 18.81
N HIS A 26 7.36 -2.68 19.39
CA HIS A 26 7.95 -3.97 19.01
C HIS A 26 6.85 -5.02 18.94
N GLU A 27 6.68 -5.65 17.78
CA GLU A 27 5.58 -6.58 17.49
C GLU A 27 6.12 -7.97 17.11
N SER A 28 5.39 -9.02 17.51
CA SER A 28 5.75 -10.43 17.27
C SER A 28 4.48 -11.23 16.96
N VAL A 29 4.50 -12.09 15.93
CA VAL A 29 3.39 -13.00 15.60
C VAL A 29 3.72 -14.40 16.08
N ALA A 30 2.85 -14.99 16.91
CA ALA A 30 2.89 -16.41 17.26
C ALA A 30 1.86 -17.16 16.42
N LEU A 31 2.30 -18.19 15.68
CA LEU A 31 1.41 -19.11 14.96
C LEU A 31 0.90 -20.21 15.92
N PRO A 32 -0.38 -20.59 15.86
CA PRO A 32 -0.89 -21.71 16.64
C PRO A 32 -0.32 -23.05 16.11
N ILE A 33 0.21 -23.87 17.02
CA ILE A 33 0.65 -25.24 16.76
C ILE A 33 -0.60 -26.13 16.75
N PRO A 34 -0.90 -26.88 15.66
CA PRO A 34 -1.98 -27.87 15.70
C PRO A 34 -1.57 -29.07 16.55
N SER A 35 -2.43 -29.49 17.47
CA SER A 35 -2.29 -30.72 18.26
C SER A 35 -2.32 -31.96 17.34
N PRO A 36 -1.53 -33.01 17.63
CA PRO A 36 -1.53 -34.21 16.78
C PRO A 36 -2.81 -35.03 16.99
N MET A 37 -3.59 -35.19 15.91
CA MET A 37 -4.63 -36.21 15.82
C MET A 37 -4.00 -37.60 15.80
N ALA A 38 -4.36 -38.43 16.79
CA ALA A 38 -4.06 -39.85 16.83
C ALA A 38 -4.85 -40.58 15.73
N LEU A 39 -4.14 -41.12 14.74
CA LEU A 39 -4.72 -41.98 13.70
C LEU A 39 -4.38 -43.44 14.04
N THR A 40 -5.35 -44.18 14.57
CA THR A 40 -5.26 -45.62 14.82
C THR A 40 -5.43 -46.36 13.49
N LEU A 41 -4.36 -46.93 12.94
CA LEU A 41 -4.45 -47.84 11.81
C LEU A 41 -3.69 -49.14 12.09
N LYS A 42 -4.47 -50.21 12.16
CA LYS A 42 -4.12 -51.58 12.52
C LYS A 42 -3.84 -52.34 11.22
N ARG A 43 -2.61 -52.84 11.01
CA ARG A 43 -2.33 -54.14 10.34
C ARG A 43 -0.86 -54.54 10.40
N ARG A 44 -0.69 -55.86 10.49
CA ARG A 44 0.51 -56.68 10.75
C ARG A 44 1.47 -56.75 9.56
N CYS A 45 2.75 -56.99 9.88
CA CYS A 45 3.71 -58.00 9.38
C CYS A 45 5.13 -57.49 9.69
N GLU A 46 5.78 -57.98 10.75
CA GLU A 46 6.71 -59.14 10.78
C GLU A 46 8.17 -58.80 10.45
N SER A 47 9.06 -59.17 11.40
CA SER A 47 10.53 -59.30 11.34
C SER A 47 11.34 -58.00 11.10
N GLY A 48 12.46 -57.71 11.78
CA GLY A 48 13.27 -58.42 12.76
C GLY A 48 14.61 -57.67 12.88
N LEU A 49 15.31 -57.86 14.01
CA LEU A 49 16.70 -57.48 14.32
C LEU A 49 16.97 -55.97 14.55
N ALA A 50 17.85 -55.54 15.46
CA ALA A 50 18.48 -56.01 16.69
C ALA A 50 19.45 -54.89 17.11
N ALA A 51 19.74 -54.79 18.42
CA ALA A 51 20.88 -54.08 19.05
C ALA A 51 20.81 -52.53 19.01
N SER A 52 21.26 -51.72 19.98
CA SER A 52 21.82 -51.79 21.35
C SER A 52 22.36 -50.35 21.55
N ASP A 53 21.85 -49.55 22.48
CA ASP A 53 22.40 -49.29 23.84
C ASP A 53 23.58 -48.28 23.89
N GLU A 54 23.64 -47.56 25.03
CA GLU A 54 24.62 -46.55 25.51
C GLU A 54 24.50 -45.12 24.93
N ASP A 55 24.03 -44.11 25.67
CA ASP A 55 24.46 -43.50 26.95
C ASP A 55 25.81 -42.76 26.88
N LEU A 56 25.78 -41.43 27.04
CA LEU A 56 26.86 -40.61 27.62
C LEU A 56 26.51 -39.10 27.68
N THR A 57 26.06 -38.72 28.87
CA THR A 57 26.29 -37.49 29.64
C THR A 57 27.23 -36.37 29.12
N ALA A 58 26.68 -35.15 29.18
CA ALA A 58 27.19 -33.91 29.78
C ALA A 58 28.68 -33.53 29.73
N ARG A 59 28.98 -32.32 29.23
CA ARG A 59 30.07 -31.46 29.74
C ARG A 59 29.73 -29.96 29.68
N THR A 60 29.79 -29.35 30.85
CA THR A 60 29.88 -27.92 31.17
C THR A 60 31.30 -27.39 30.96
N SER A 61 31.46 -26.10 30.65
CA SER A 61 32.54 -25.26 31.20
C SER A 61 32.39 -23.78 30.82
N ALA A 62 32.86 -22.94 31.75
CA ALA A 62 32.61 -21.52 31.89
C ALA A 62 33.88 -20.65 31.63
N ARG A 63 33.73 -19.33 31.89
CA ARG A 63 34.72 -18.21 31.92
C ARG A 63 34.80 -17.40 30.62
N ARG A 64 34.89 -16.07 30.62
CA ARG A 64 35.59 -15.15 31.55
C ARG A 64 35.08 -13.70 31.42
N THR A 65 35.20 -12.93 32.50
CA THR A 65 34.82 -11.52 32.72
C THR A 65 35.97 -10.52 32.47
N VAL A 66 35.61 -9.21 32.50
CA VAL A 66 36.43 -7.96 32.63
C VAL A 66 36.85 -7.33 31.27
N ALA A 67 36.57 -6.05 30.92
CA ALA A 67 36.83 -4.79 31.64
C ALA A 67 35.87 -3.62 31.34
N LYS A 68 35.78 -2.70 32.31
CA LYS A 68 35.15 -1.37 32.34
C LYS A 68 36.13 -0.30 31.79
N SER A 69 35.63 0.72 31.10
CA SER A 69 36.28 2.05 31.06
C SER A 69 35.23 3.16 30.96
N ASP A 70 35.34 4.14 31.86
CA ASP A 70 34.49 5.31 32.02
C ASP A 70 34.73 6.38 30.94
N ARG A 71 33.66 7.01 30.44
CA ARG A 71 33.63 8.38 29.87
C ARG A 71 32.19 8.89 29.84
N GLU A 72 31.97 10.06 30.46
CA GLU A 72 30.71 10.83 30.41
C GLU A 72 30.48 11.50 29.02
N PRO A 73 29.23 11.84 28.67
CA PRO A 73 28.81 12.07 27.29
C PRO A 73 28.81 13.55 26.88
N SER A 74 29.05 13.81 25.60
CA SER A 74 28.73 15.09 24.98
C SER A 74 28.04 14.87 23.63
N VAL A 75 27.02 15.70 23.40
CA VAL A 75 26.27 15.99 22.17
C VAL A 75 25.25 14.94 21.69
N MET A 76 23.98 15.38 21.65
CA MET A 76 22.81 14.69 21.11
C MET A 76 23.00 14.27 19.66
N GLU A 77 23.02 12.97 19.41
CA GLU A 77 22.88 12.36 18.09
C GLU A 77 21.42 11.88 17.92
N VAL A 78 20.80 12.27 16.81
CA VAL A 78 19.44 11.87 16.43
C VAL A 78 19.45 10.39 16.03
N ALA A 79 18.81 9.53 16.82
CA ALA A 79 18.77 8.09 16.57
C ALA A 79 18.04 7.74 15.25
N LYS A 80 18.78 7.11 14.33
CA LYS A 80 18.26 6.31 13.21
C LYS A 80 18.00 4.87 13.67
N TRP A 81 16.90 4.26 13.19
CA TRP A 81 16.58 2.84 13.40
C TRP A 81 16.78 2.01 12.13
N HIS A 82 17.24 0.76 12.25
CA HIS A 82 17.24 -0.30 11.22
C HIS A 82 16.72 -1.62 11.83
N VAL A 83 16.07 -2.47 11.01
CA VAL A 83 15.55 -3.79 11.35
C VAL A 83 16.25 -4.86 10.50
N ILE A 84 16.77 -5.94 11.11
CA ILE A 84 17.22 -7.18 10.41
C ILE A 84 16.84 -8.40 11.27
N GLY A 85 16.15 -9.38 10.68
CA GLY A 85 15.90 -10.70 11.25
C GLY A 85 16.57 -11.82 10.45
N PHE A 86 17.22 -12.77 11.14
CA PHE A 86 17.93 -13.93 10.58
C PHE A 86 16.99 -15.12 10.33
N PHE A 87 17.17 -15.82 9.21
CA PHE A 87 16.52 -17.11 8.91
C PHE A 87 17.51 -18.28 9.06
N ARG A 88 17.15 -19.30 9.84
CA ARG A 88 17.86 -20.59 9.90
C ARG A 88 17.25 -21.51 8.83
N LYS A 89 18.04 -21.87 7.82
CA LYS A 89 17.62 -22.69 6.67
C LYS A 89 17.57 -24.17 7.10
N SER A 90 16.40 -24.81 7.10
CA SER A 90 16.32 -26.27 7.10
C SER A 90 16.37 -26.74 5.64
N SER A 91 17.31 -27.64 5.36
CA SER A 91 17.51 -28.25 4.05
C SER A 91 16.67 -29.53 3.97
N SER A 92 15.63 -29.54 3.14
CA SER A 92 14.98 -30.77 2.71
C SER A 92 15.24 -31.00 1.22
N ARG A 93 15.92 -32.11 0.95
CA ARG A 93 16.24 -32.67 -0.36
C ARG A 93 14.96 -33.18 -1.03
N TRP A 94 14.67 -32.75 -2.25
CA TRP A 94 13.84 -33.50 -3.20
C TRP A 94 14.39 -33.30 -4.61
N CYS A 95 15.11 -34.31 -5.11
CA CYS A 95 15.36 -34.52 -6.53
C CYS A 95 15.10 -36.02 -6.84
N ARG A 96 13.92 -36.32 -7.36
CA ARG A 96 13.64 -37.38 -8.33
C ARG A 96 12.89 -36.66 -9.45
N GLY A 97 13.09 -36.89 -10.73
CA GLY A 97 13.92 -37.82 -11.47
C GLY A 97 13.37 -37.77 -12.88
N TYR A 98 14.17 -37.38 -13.86
CA TYR A 98 13.83 -37.54 -15.27
C TYR A 98 15.07 -38.08 -15.99
N ARG A 99 14.94 -39.31 -16.51
CA ARG A 99 15.84 -39.89 -17.50
C ARG A 99 15.27 -39.58 -18.88
N SER A 100 16.09 -39.04 -19.78
CA SER A 100 16.49 -39.71 -21.03
C SER A 100 17.42 -38.84 -21.88
N ALA A 101 18.43 -39.51 -22.47
CA ALA A 101 19.24 -39.18 -23.65
C ALA A 101 19.94 -37.80 -23.72
N SER A 102 21.22 -37.63 -24.04
CA SER A 102 22.10 -38.31 -25.00
C SER A 102 23.54 -37.81 -24.79
N ARG A 103 24.54 -38.66 -25.07
CA ARG A 103 25.99 -38.39 -24.94
C ARG A 103 26.51 -37.50 -26.09
N ARG A 104 27.36 -36.50 -25.80
CA ARG A 104 28.75 -36.38 -26.31
C ARG A 104 29.44 -35.06 -25.91
N ASN A 105 30.75 -35.21 -25.70
CA ASN A 105 31.84 -34.23 -25.69
C ASN A 105 32.22 -33.49 -24.40
N ARG A 106 33.46 -33.80 -24.00
CA ARG A 106 34.26 -33.27 -22.91
C ARG A 106 34.97 -31.97 -23.31
N ARG A 107 35.41 -31.27 -22.27
CA ARG A 107 36.49 -30.25 -22.19
C ARG A 107 36.09 -28.82 -22.57
N LEU A 108 35.95 -27.99 -21.53
CA LEU A 108 36.87 -26.87 -21.27
C LEU A 108 36.58 -26.29 -19.88
N CYS A 109 37.56 -26.44 -18.98
CA CYS A 109 37.66 -25.62 -17.78
C CYS A 109 38.00 -24.19 -18.22
N LEU A 110 37.17 -23.24 -17.86
CA LEU A 110 37.54 -21.83 -17.79
C LEU A 110 36.98 -21.26 -16.50
N THR A 111 37.92 -20.95 -15.61
CA THR A 111 37.78 -20.10 -14.44
C THR A 111 36.96 -18.85 -14.77
N SER A 112 35.79 -18.70 -14.17
CA SER A 112 35.08 -17.43 -14.14
C SER A 112 34.55 -17.14 -12.75
N LEU A 113 34.75 -15.89 -12.37
CA LEU A 113 34.51 -15.27 -11.08
C LEU A 113 33.10 -15.54 -10.56
N CYS A 114 33.02 -16.01 -9.32
CA CYS A 114 31.78 -16.09 -8.56
C CYS A 114 31.41 -14.68 -8.09
N PRO A 115 30.35 -14.01 -8.59
CA PRO A 115 29.93 -12.73 -8.05
C PRO A 115 29.34 -12.99 -6.67
N ARG A 116 29.86 -12.29 -5.65
CA ARG A 116 29.21 -12.18 -4.34
C ARG A 116 27.73 -11.89 -4.57
N ARG A 117 26.86 -12.83 -4.18
CA ARG A 117 25.42 -12.59 -4.03
C ARG A 117 25.26 -11.42 -3.06
N GLN A 118 25.04 -10.23 -3.60
CA GLN A 118 24.39 -9.17 -2.86
C GLN A 118 22.99 -9.68 -2.55
N THR A 119 22.78 -10.09 -1.30
CA THR A 119 21.44 -10.25 -0.75
C THR A 119 20.77 -8.89 -0.90
N LYS A 120 19.79 -8.80 -1.82
CA LYS A 120 18.85 -7.68 -1.89
C LYS A 120 18.36 -7.39 -0.47
N PRO A 121 18.35 -6.12 -0.01
CA PRO A 121 17.63 -5.79 1.21
C PRO A 121 16.17 -6.15 0.97
N ALA A 122 15.63 -7.05 1.80
CA ALA A 122 14.20 -7.25 1.87
C ALA A 122 13.58 -5.92 2.31
N VAL A 123 12.69 -5.38 1.49
CA VAL A 123 11.77 -4.32 1.94
C VAL A 123 11.08 -4.87 3.18
N ALA A 124 11.20 -4.17 4.31
CA ALA A 124 10.58 -4.58 5.56
C ALA A 124 9.06 -4.67 5.34
N GLY A 125 8.56 -5.88 5.13
CA GLY A 125 7.12 -6.12 5.05
C GLY A 125 6.50 -5.74 6.37
N GLY A 126 5.52 -4.84 6.34
CA GLY A 126 4.70 -4.55 7.52
C GLY A 126 4.06 -5.83 8.05
N LEU A 127 3.81 -5.87 9.37
CA LEU A 127 3.16 -7.01 10.01
C LEU A 127 1.78 -7.24 9.37
N THR A 128 1.52 -8.48 8.95
CA THR A 128 0.24 -8.90 8.35
C THR A 128 -0.40 -9.98 9.21
N LEU A 129 -1.64 -9.76 9.62
CA LEU A 129 -2.53 -10.72 10.24
C LEU A 129 -3.38 -11.39 9.16
N ALA A 130 -3.05 -12.64 8.83
CA ALA A 130 -3.87 -13.46 7.96
C ALA A 130 -5.00 -14.11 8.78
N LEU A 131 -6.27 -13.84 8.46
CA LEU A 131 -7.38 -14.57 9.08
C LEU A 131 -7.60 -15.89 8.33
N PRO A 132 -8.00 -16.96 9.03
CA PRO A 132 -8.03 -18.31 8.48
C PRO A 132 -9.16 -18.56 7.47
N SER A 133 -10.18 -17.69 7.44
CA SER A 133 -11.34 -17.82 6.54
C SER A 133 -12.04 -16.47 6.34
N PRO A 134 -12.97 -16.36 5.36
CA PRO A 134 -13.82 -15.17 5.16
C PRO A 134 -14.51 -14.63 6.41
N VAL A 135 -14.83 -15.51 7.37
CA VAL A 135 -15.46 -15.17 8.66
C VAL A 135 -14.59 -15.62 9.85
N GLY A 136 -13.28 -15.72 9.61
CA GLY A 136 -12.33 -16.26 10.57
C GLY A 136 -11.89 -15.23 11.62
N SER A 137 -11.45 -15.75 12.75
CA SER A 137 -10.84 -14.96 13.81
C SER A 137 -9.34 -15.20 13.89
N ALA A 138 -8.58 -14.16 14.22
CA ALA A 138 -7.19 -14.28 14.65
C ALA A 138 -6.90 -13.28 15.75
N THR A 139 -5.76 -13.48 16.43
CA THR A 139 -5.29 -12.57 17.48
C THR A 139 -3.86 -12.15 17.19
N PHE A 140 -3.51 -10.93 17.59
CA PHE A 140 -2.12 -10.48 17.61
C PHE A 140 -1.83 -9.80 18.95
N SER A 141 -0.56 -9.85 19.37
CA SER A 141 -0.11 -9.23 20.60
C SER A 141 0.55 -7.89 20.33
N VAL A 142 0.31 -6.93 21.23
CA VAL A 142 0.91 -5.61 21.22
C VAL A 142 1.70 -5.44 22.49
N ARG A 143 2.97 -5.09 22.38
CA ARG A 143 3.80 -4.67 23.51
C ARG A 143 4.12 -3.19 23.39
N THR A 144 3.88 -2.45 24.45
CA THR A 144 4.23 -1.03 24.53
C THR A 144 5.58 -0.85 25.21
N THR A 145 6.29 0.22 24.87
CA THR A 145 7.38 0.74 25.71
C THR A 145 7.03 2.17 26.13
N ASN A 146 6.66 2.35 27.39
CA ASN A 146 6.35 3.68 27.93
C ASN A 146 7.61 4.37 28.43
N GLY A 147 8.02 5.46 27.77
CA GLY A 147 9.19 6.23 28.18
C GLY A 147 8.94 7.10 29.42
N VAL A 148 7.88 7.92 29.41
CA VAL A 148 7.67 8.99 30.41
C VAL A 148 6.19 9.34 30.65
N TYR A 149 5.23 8.66 30.01
CA TYR A 149 3.83 8.99 30.19
C TYR A 149 3.32 8.46 31.53
N ARG A 150 2.59 9.28 32.29
CA ARG A 150 1.95 8.88 33.55
C ARG A 150 0.48 9.23 33.51
N GLY A 151 -0.36 8.26 33.83
CA GLY A 151 -1.80 8.47 33.94
C GLY A 151 -2.62 7.35 33.32
N PRO A 152 -3.95 7.47 33.39
CA PRO A 152 -4.85 6.53 32.76
C PRO A 152 -4.68 6.59 31.24
N VAL A 153 -4.75 5.42 30.61
CA VAL A 153 -4.82 5.23 29.17
C VAL A 153 -5.92 4.24 28.87
N THR A 154 -6.76 4.58 27.90
CA THR A 154 -7.72 3.67 27.29
C THR A 154 -7.13 3.15 25.99
N VAL A 155 -7.14 1.83 25.85
CA VAL A 155 -6.68 1.13 24.65
C VAL A 155 -7.90 0.68 23.87
N SER A 156 -7.96 1.00 22.59
CA SER A 156 -9.00 0.57 21.66
C SER A 156 -8.39 0.04 20.37
N ALA A 157 -9.17 -0.74 19.62
CA ALA A 157 -8.79 -1.20 18.30
C ALA A 157 -9.89 -0.90 17.29
N ASP A 158 -9.55 -0.34 16.13
CA ASP A 158 -10.50 0.01 15.07
C ASP A 158 -9.84 -0.05 13.67
N THR A 159 -10.60 0.25 12.62
CA THR A 159 -10.18 0.09 11.21
C THR A 159 -9.79 1.41 10.52
N GLY A 160 -9.67 2.49 11.30
CA GLY A 160 -9.39 3.83 10.78
C GLY A 160 -10.50 4.32 9.85
N PRO A 161 -10.17 5.00 8.75
CA PRO A 161 -11.16 5.58 7.83
C PRO A 161 -11.78 4.55 6.88
N VAL A 162 -11.20 3.34 6.76
CA VAL A 162 -11.67 2.31 5.83
C VAL A 162 -12.62 1.37 6.56
N PRO A 163 -13.93 1.41 6.28
CA PRO A 163 -14.86 0.47 6.90
C PRO A 163 -14.57 -0.94 6.40
N LEU A 164 -14.08 -1.79 7.31
CA LEU A 164 -13.88 -3.23 7.08
C LEU A 164 -14.99 -4.01 7.80
N PRO A 165 -15.49 -5.10 7.19
CA PRO A 165 -16.51 -5.95 7.80
C PRO A 165 -15.84 -6.85 8.86
N LEU A 166 -15.45 -6.28 9.99
CA LEU A 166 -14.84 -7.00 11.11
C LEU A 166 -15.28 -6.42 12.45
N VAL A 167 -15.10 -7.21 13.50
CA VAL A 167 -15.19 -6.77 14.89
C VAL A 167 -13.84 -6.95 15.57
N THR A 168 -13.49 -6.01 16.43
CA THR A 168 -12.27 -6.01 17.24
C THR A 168 -12.63 -6.11 18.72
N SER A 169 -11.77 -6.77 19.49
CA SER A 169 -11.76 -6.68 20.94
C SER A 169 -10.33 -6.68 21.46
N VAL A 170 -10.12 -6.06 22.62
CA VAL A 170 -8.82 -5.89 23.25
C VAL A 170 -8.88 -6.33 24.69
N CYS A 171 -7.79 -6.92 25.18
CA CYS A 171 -7.57 -7.19 26.60
C CYS A 171 -6.13 -6.85 26.96
N ALA A 172 -5.89 -6.35 28.19
CA ALA A 172 -4.56 -6.33 28.76
C ALA A 172 -4.12 -7.76 29.10
N THR A 173 -2.85 -8.09 28.88
CA THR A 173 -2.33 -9.45 29.05
C THR A 173 -1.24 -9.53 30.09
N ASN A 174 -1.11 -10.72 30.69
CA ASN A 174 0.06 -11.10 31.47
C ASN A 174 1.24 -11.34 30.52
N ALA A 175 2.32 -10.55 30.62
CA ALA A 175 3.43 -10.62 29.67
C ALA A 175 4.10 -12.02 29.58
N PRO A 176 4.32 -12.76 30.67
CA PRO A 176 4.82 -14.14 30.61
C PRO A 176 3.92 -15.15 29.90
N THR A 177 2.59 -15.09 30.08
CA THR A 177 1.68 -16.14 29.61
C THR A 177 0.88 -15.75 28.37
N GLY A 178 0.80 -14.46 28.05
CA GLY A 178 -0.10 -13.92 27.02
C GLY A 178 -1.58 -13.99 27.37
N ALA A 179 -1.94 -14.49 28.57
CA ALA A 179 -3.33 -14.62 29.00
C ALA A 179 -3.96 -13.25 29.27
N CYS A 180 -5.20 -13.05 28.82
CA CYS A 180 -5.97 -11.86 29.15
C CYS A 180 -6.17 -11.76 30.68
N LEU A 181 -5.89 -10.59 31.25
CA LEU A 181 -6.10 -10.28 32.67
C LEU A 181 -7.58 -10.03 32.99
N MET A 182 -8.35 -9.61 31.98
CA MET A 182 -9.80 -9.44 32.02
C MET A 182 -10.41 -9.90 30.69
N PRO A 183 -11.70 -10.28 30.64
CA PRO A 183 -12.36 -10.62 29.39
C PRO A 183 -12.15 -9.54 28.32
N ALA A 184 -11.89 -9.97 27.08
CA ALA A 184 -11.71 -9.04 25.97
C ALA A 184 -12.99 -8.24 25.73
N SER A 185 -12.85 -6.93 25.56
CA SER A 185 -13.95 -5.98 25.36
C SER A 185 -13.58 -4.98 24.27
N ALA A 186 -14.46 -4.01 23.97
CA ALA A 186 -14.16 -2.98 22.97
C ALA A 186 -12.97 -2.09 23.36
N THR A 187 -12.71 -1.93 24.67
CA THR A 187 -11.65 -1.08 25.20
C THR A 187 -11.05 -1.64 26.49
N ALA A 188 -9.73 -1.53 26.66
CA ALA A 188 -9.05 -1.89 27.90
C ALA A 188 -8.43 -0.64 28.54
N SER A 189 -8.73 -0.38 29.82
CA SER A 189 -8.15 0.76 30.55
C SER A 189 -7.06 0.30 31.49
N ILE A 190 -5.93 1.01 31.49
CA ILE A 190 -4.82 0.80 32.41
C ILE A 190 -4.28 2.14 32.90
N THR A 191 -3.63 2.17 34.06
CA THR A 191 -2.84 3.34 34.48
C THR A 191 -1.37 3.05 34.22
N LEU A 192 -0.75 3.85 33.35
CA LEU A 192 0.67 3.74 33.04
C LEU A 192 1.49 4.49 34.09
N THR A 193 2.58 3.86 34.52
CA THR A 193 3.68 4.50 35.25
C THR A 193 4.97 4.47 34.43
N ASP A 194 5.96 5.28 34.80
CA ASP A 194 7.22 5.43 34.06
C ASP A 194 7.93 4.09 33.86
N GLY A 195 8.40 3.86 32.62
CA GLY A 195 9.16 2.67 32.26
C GLY A 195 8.34 1.39 32.13
N GLN A 196 7.01 1.43 32.34
CA GLN A 196 6.18 0.23 32.17
C GLN A 196 6.08 -0.19 30.69
N ALA A 197 5.97 -1.51 30.49
CA ALA A 197 5.83 -2.10 29.16
C ALA A 197 4.66 -3.10 29.13
N PRO A 198 3.42 -2.66 29.36
CA PRO A 198 2.27 -3.54 29.34
C PRO A 198 2.07 -4.17 27.96
N THR A 199 1.54 -5.38 28.00
CA THR A 199 1.17 -6.17 26.83
C THR A 199 -0.34 -6.26 26.69
N PHE A 200 -0.80 -6.35 25.45
CA PHE A 200 -2.20 -6.47 25.10
C PHE A 200 -2.36 -7.57 24.05
N SER A 201 -3.54 -8.18 24.02
CA SER A 201 -3.98 -9.01 22.91
C SER A 201 -5.15 -8.33 22.23
N VAL A 202 -5.09 -8.28 20.91
CA VAL A 202 -6.17 -7.76 20.06
C VAL A 202 -6.72 -8.93 19.28
N ALA A 203 -8.00 -9.23 19.50
CA ALA A 203 -8.74 -10.21 18.74
C ALA A 203 -9.48 -9.52 17.60
N VAL A 204 -9.43 -10.12 16.42
CA VAL A 204 -10.09 -9.63 15.23
C VAL A 204 -10.89 -10.76 14.61
N THR A 205 -12.16 -10.51 14.35
CA THR A 205 -13.07 -11.47 13.70
C THR A 205 -13.65 -10.83 12.46
N ALA A 206 -13.36 -11.39 11.29
CA ALA A 206 -14.01 -10.96 10.06
C ALA A 206 -15.48 -11.41 10.03
N LEU A 207 -16.33 -10.56 9.47
CA LEU A 207 -17.74 -10.82 9.19
C LEU A 207 -17.98 -11.09 7.70
N ALA A 208 -17.01 -10.74 6.84
CA ALA A 208 -17.03 -11.00 5.40
C ALA A 208 -15.58 -11.03 4.86
N PRO A 209 -15.34 -11.48 3.61
CA PRO A 209 -14.03 -11.42 2.99
C PRO A 209 -13.38 -10.02 3.09
N ILE A 210 -12.14 -9.99 3.54
CA ILE A 210 -11.25 -8.85 3.66
C ILE A 210 -10.03 -9.14 2.77
N PRO A 211 -9.97 -8.56 1.56
CA PRO A 211 -8.81 -8.69 0.69
C PRO A 211 -7.55 -8.19 1.39
N LEU A 212 -6.39 -8.82 1.19
CA LEU A 212 -5.15 -8.36 1.82
C LEU A 212 -4.61 -7.06 1.19
N ASP A 213 -4.80 -5.94 1.89
CA ASP A 213 -4.21 -4.66 1.55
C ASP A 213 -3.40 -4.10 2.72
N THR A 214 -2.07 -4.17 2.62
CA THR A 214 -1.19 -3.74 3.71
C THR A 214 -1.17 -2.23 3.95
N SER A 215 -1.67 -1.45 2.98
CA SER A 215 -1.75 0.00 3.08
C SER A 215 -3.06 0.43 3.72
N PHE A 216 -4.18 -0.19 3.33
CA PHE A 216 -5.52 0.31 3.66
C PHE A 216 -6.32 -0.58 4.59
N HIS A 217 -6.11 -1.89 4.57
CA HIS A 217 -6.82 -2.81 5.46
C HIS A 217 -5.98 -3.04 6.70
N ARG A 218 -6.12 -2.14 7.67
CA ARG A 218 -5.34 -2.20 8.91
C ARG A 218 -6.25 -2.12 10.12
N VAL A 219 -5.86 -2.84 11.17
CA VAL A 219 -6.39 -2.61 12.51
C VAL A 219 -5.43 -1.71 13.24
N PHE A 220 -5.89 -0.52 13.61
CA PHE A 220 -5.17 0.45 14.42
C PHE A 220 -5.44 0.17 15.88
N VAL A 221 -4.37 0.16 16.69
CA VAL A 221 -4.44 0.04 18.15
C VAL A 221 -4.08 1.40 18.72
N ARG A 222 -5.06 2.06 19.32
CA ARG A 222 -4.95 3.44 19.83
C ARG A 222 -4.88 3.45 21.33
N PHE A 223 -3.95 4.23 21.85
CA PHE A 223 -3.79 4.54 23.26
C PHE A 223 -4.22 5.99 23.45
N THR A 224 -5.33 6.21 24.15
CA THR A 224 -5.88 7.55 24.41
C THR A 224 -5.80 7.91 25.87
N ASP A 225 -5.48 9.17 26.17
CA ASP A 225 -5.52 9.71 27.52
C ASP A 225 -6.95 10.09 27.94
N ALA A 226 -7.09 10.57 29.19
CA ALA A 226 -8.39 11.00 29.73
C ALA A 226 -9.03 12.19 28.98
N THR A 227 -8.27 12.91 28.16
CA THR A 227 -8.78 14.02 27.33
C THR A 227 -9.24 13.54 25.95
N GLY A 228 -9.05 12.26 25.62
CA GLY A 228 -9.27 11.68 24.30
C GLY A 228 -8.10 11.89 23.34
N GLY A 229 -6.96 12.43 23.81
CA GLY A 229 -5.76 12.61 23.01
C GLY A 229 -5.03 11.29 22.77
N VAL A 230 -4.61 11.02 21.52
CA VAL A 230 -3.81 9.83 21.19
C VAL A 230 -2.38 10.01 21.69
N VAL A 231 -1.97 9.17 22.65
CA VAL A 231 -0.62 9.15 23.24
C VAL A 231 0.27 8.07 22.63
N GLY A 232 -0.32 7.12 21.89
CA GLY A 232 0.39 6.12 21.10
C GLY A 232 -0.54 5.44 20.10
N GLU A 233 0.00 5.01 18.96
CA GLU A 233 -0.74 4.27 17.93
C GLU A 233 0.18 3.26 17.24
N GLY A 234 -0.30 2.02 17.08
CA GLY A 234 0.29 1.00 16.23
C GLY A 234 -0.74 0.46 15.24
N SER A 235 -0.31 -0.25 14.20
CA SER A 235 -1.27 -0.88 13.27
C SER A 235 -0.73 -2.11 12.56
N VAL A 236 -1.60 -3.10 12.38
CA VAL A 236 -1.31 -4.36 11.70
C VAL A 236 -2.19 -4.47 10.46
N ALA A 237 -1.58 -4.82 9.33
CA ALA A 237 -2.32 -5.12 8.11
C ALA A 237 -3.16 -6.39 8.29
N ILE A 238 -4.36 -6.44 7.72
CA ILE A 238 -5.27 -7.58 7.85
C ILE A 238 -5.78 -8.04 6.50
N GLY A 239 -5.95 -9.35 6.36
CA GLY A 239 -6.59 -9.92 5.20
C GLY A 239 -6.93 -11.40 5.41
N ASN A 240 -7.97 -11.86 4.75
CA ASN A 240 -8.40 -13.25 4.70
C ASN A 240 -8.76 -13.70 3.28
N GLY A 241 -8.78 -12.75 2.34
CA GLY A 241 -8.92 -13.00 0.92
C GLY A 241 -7.56 -13.23 0.29
N SER A 242 -7.38 -14.41 -0.30
CA SER A 242 -6.40 -14.59 -1.38
C SER A 242 -6.88 -13.83 -2.60
N TYR A 243 -5.99 -13.10 -3.24
CA TYR A 243 -6.28 -12.54 -4.55
C TYR A 243 -6.17 -13.64 -5.60
N GLY A 244 -7.17 -13.72 -6.48
CA GLY A 244 -7.00 -14.35 -7.77
C GLY A 244 -5.96 -13.59 -8.59
N ARG A 245 -5.37 -14.27 -9.56
CA ARG A 245 -4.54 -13.62 -10.57
C ARG A 245 -5.43 -12.75 -11.48
N GLN A 246 -4.79 -12.04 -12.39
CA GLN A 246 -5.44 -11.38 -13.52
C GLN A 246 -6.47 -12.29 -14.22
N ILE A 247 -7.57 -11.69 -14.68
CA ILE A 247 -8.60 -12.36 -15.49
C ILE A 247 -8.79 -11.68 -16.85
N ALA A 248 -9.14 -12.48 -17.86
CA ALA A 248 -9.63 -12.01 -19.15
C ALA A 248 -11.08 -12.43 -19.34
N ILE A 249 -11.94 -11.50 -19.74
CA ILE A 249 -13.38 -11.69 -19.93
C ILE A 249 -13.66 -11.61 -21.43
N SER A 250 -13.97 -12.74 -22.05
CA SER A 250 -14.26 -12.84 -23.50
C SER A 250 -15.75 -13.03 -23.82
N LYS A 251 -16.61 -13.02 -22.79
CA LYS A 251 -18.07 -13.17 -22.92
C LYS A 251 -18.77 -12.17 -22.00
N GLY A 252 -19.95 -11.73 -22.41
CA GLY A 252 -20.81 -10.91 -21.58
C GLY A 252 -21.28 -11.66 -20.34
N GLY A 253 -21.59 -10.92 -19.29
CA GLY A 253 -22.03 -11.49 -18.02
C GLY A 253 -21.69 -10.63 -16.81
N ILE A 254 -21.98 -11.19 -15.63
CA ILE A 254 -21.71 -10.57 -14.34
C ILE A 254 -20.52 -11.29 -13.69
N TYR A 255 -19.54 -10.50 -13.26
CA TYR A 255 -18.28 -10.97 -12.67
C TYR A 255 -18.06 -10.29 -11.33
N SER A 256 -17.71 -11.09 -10.33
CA SER A 256 -17.34 -10.65 -9.00
C SER A 256 -16.10 -11.41 -8.53
N GLY A 257 -15.29 -10.79 -7.68
CA GLY A 257 -14.09 -11.42 -7.17
C GLY A 257 -13.01 -10.46 -6.71
N ASN A 258 -11.93 -11.05 -6.19
CA ASN A 258 -10.75 -10.34 -5.73
C ASN A 258 -9.60 -10.69 -6.65
N TRP A 259 -9.03 -9.70 -7.33
CA TRP A 259 -7.97 -9.94 -8.31
C TRP A 259 -6.82 -8.95 -8.12
N SER A 260 -5.60 -9.40 -8.38
CA SER A 260 -4.42 -8.56 -8.25
C SER A 260 -3.52 -8.64 -9.48
N ASN A 261 -2.90 -7.51 -9.78
CA ASN A 261 -1.74 -7.41 -10.65
C ASN A 261 -0.63 -6.66 -9.90
N ASP A 262 0.07 -7.37 -9.03
CA ASP A 262 1.14 -6.84 -8.17
C ASP A 262 2.54 -6.99 -8.77
N HIS A 263 2.64 -7.34 -10.05
CA HIS A 263 3.90 -7.50 -10.76
C HIS A 263 3.96 -6.58 -11.98
N PHE A 264 4.79 -5.55 -11.89
CA PHE A 264 4.96 -4.60 -12.99
C PHE A 264 5.66 -5.18 -14.22
N LEU A 265 6.57 -6.15 -14.03
CA LEU A 265 7.52 -6.61 -15.06
C LEU A 265 7.18 -7.95 -15.75
N THR A 266 6.24 -8.74 -15.23
CA THR A 266 5.88 -10.02 -15.85
C THR A 266 4.61 -9.84 -16.69
N GLY A 267 4.73 -10.10 -18.00
CA GLY A 267 3.57 -10.24 -18.88
C GLY A 267 2.83 -11.53 -18.52
N GLU A 268 1.94 -11.44 -17.54
CA GLU A 268 1.11 -12.56 -17.13
C GLU A 268 -0.01 -12.84 -18.16
N PRO A 269 -0.48 -14.09 -18.25
CA PRO A 269 -1.60 -14.45 -19.13
C PRO A 269 -2.85 -13.62 -18.80
N GLY A 270 -3.45 -13.01 -19.81
CA GLY A 270 -4.65 -12.17 -19.67
C GLY A 270 -4.47 -10.71 -20.08
N GLY A 271 -3.27 -10.31 -20.53
CA GLY A 271 -3.02 -8.97 -21.09
C GLY A 271 -2.08 -8.08 -20.29
N GLY A 272 -1.34 -8.60 -19.29
CA GLY A 272 -0.12 -8.03 -18.66
C GLY A 272 -0.15 -6.62 -18.03
N ASP A 273 -1.15 -5.80 -18.36
CA ASP A 273 -1.24 -4.37 -18.07
C ASP A 273 -2.42 -4.02 -17.17
N SER A 274 -3.31 -4.98 -16.91
CA SER A 274 -4.47 -4.80 -16.05
C SER A 274 -4.74 -5.97 -15.11
N VAL A 275 -5.65 -5.78 -14.16
CA VAL A 275 -6.19 -6.83 -13.29
C VAL A 275 -7.31 -7.59 -14.01
N VAL A 276 -8.17 -6.86 -14.70
CA VAL A 276 -9.26 -7.36 -15.53
C VAL A 276 -9.05 -6.84 -16.94
N TYR A 277 -9.04 -7.73 -17.92
CA TYR A 277 -9.05 -7.38 -19.34
C TYR A 277 -10.39 -7.80 -19.94
N VAL A 278 -11.17 -6.85 -20.43
CA VAL A 278 -12.45 -7.11 -21.09
C VAL A 278 -12.22 -7.18 -22.60
N ASP A 279 -12.26 -8.40 -23.12
CA ASP A 279 -12.02 -8.78 -24.52
C ASP A 279 -13.33 -9.15 -25.23
N THR A 280 -14.35 -8.33 -25.03
CA THR A 280 -15.66 -8.50 -25.65
C THR A 280 -16.41 -7.17 -25.71
N THR A 281 -17.31 -7.05 -26.69
CA THR A 281 -18.28 -5.95 -26.79
C THR A 281 -19.64 -6.33 -26.22
N GLU A 282 -19.84 -7.60 -25.86
CA GLU A 282 -21.02 -8.02 -25.11
C GLU A 282 -21.08 -7.28 -23.75
N PRO A 283 -22.28 -7.03 -23.20
CA PRO A 283 -22.41 -6.34 -21.91
C PRO A 283 -21.69 -7.09 -20.77
N VAL A 284 -20.78 -6.40 -20.08
CA VAL A 284 -20.06 -6.94 -18.92
C VAL A 284 -20.34 -6.08 -17.69
N VAL A 285 -20.68 -6.75 -16.59
CA VAL A 285 -20.86 -6.14 -15.28
C VAL A 285 -19.75 -6.65 -14.36
N LEU A 286 -18.91 -5.75 -13.86
CA LEU A 286 -18.02 -5.99 -12.74
C LEU A 286 -18.70 -5.49 -11.47
N GLU A 287 -18.95 -6.35 -10.50
CA GLU A 287 -19.62 -5.96 -9.27
C GLU A 287 -19.08 -6.64 -8.01
N HIS A 288 -19.11 -5.91 -6.90
CA HIS A 288 -18.63 -6.40 -5.61
C HIS A 288 -17.17 -6.89 -5.69
N CYS A 289 -16.37 -6.23 -6.52
CA CYS A 289 -15.00 -6.64 -6.77
C CYS A 289 -14.03 -5.91 -5.85
N PHE A 290 -12.90 -6.57 -5.58
CA PHE A 290 -11.74 -5.91 -5.05
C PHE A 290 -10.57 -6.07 -6.02
N MET A 291 -9.91 -4.97 -6.35
CA MET A 291 -8.78 -4.99 -7.26
C MET A 291 -7.61 -4.23 -6.69
N ARG A 292 -6.39 -4.73 -6.90
CA ARG A 292 -5.17 -3.98 -6.61
C ARG A 292 -4.19 -4.13 -7.75
N SER A 293 -3.52 -3.05 -8.13
CA SER A 293 -2.67 -3.07 -9.31
C SER A 293 -1.46 -2.17 -9.21
N THR A 294 -0.31 -2.68 -9.66
CA THR A 294 0.86 -1.86 -10.01
C THR A 294 0.69 -1.15 -11.36
N LYS A 295 -0.33 -1.53 -12.14
CA LYS A 295 -0.70 -0.97 -13.44
C LYS A 295 -2.19 -0.59 -13.45
N SER A 296 -2.92 -0.84 -14.54
CA SER A 296 -4.36 -0.58 -14.60
C SER A 296 -5.15 -1.62 -13.83
N HIS A 297 -6.38 -1.29 -13.42
CA HIS A 297 -7.29 -2.26 -12.82
C HIS A 297 -8.12 -2.90 -13.93
N VAL A 298 -8.85 -2.10 -14.72
CA VAL A 298 -9.66 -2.58 -15.82
C VAL A 298 -9.14 -1.99 -17.14
N ASN A 299 -8.83 -2.86 -18.09
CA ASN A 299 -8.63 -2.49 -19.49
C ASN A 299 -9.76 -3.11 -20.32
N ALA A 300 -10.20 -2.43 -21.37
CA ALA A 300 -11.25 -2.94 -22.23
C ALA A 300 -10.97 -2.68 -23.71
N VAL A 301 -11.48 -3.56 -24.57
CA VAL A 301 -11.39 -3.39 -26.01
C VAL A 301 -12.28 -2.24 -26.53
N PRO A 302 -11.96 -1.67 -27.70
CA PRO A 302 -12.86 -0.77 -28.41
C PRO A 302 -14.29 -1.32 -28.54
N GLY A 303 -15.28 -0.49 -28.26
CA GLY A 303 -16.70 -0.82 -28.31
C GLY A 303 -17.25 -1.56 -27.09
N ALA A 304 -16.44 -1.81 -26.06
CA ALA A 304 -16.89 -2.50 -24.85
C ALA A 304 -18.07 -1.78 -24.16
N ASN A 305 -19.01 -2.56 -23.62
CA ASN A 305 -20.16 -2.08 -22.88
C ASN A 305 -20.01 -2.50 -21.41
N LEU A 306 -19.65 -1.56 -20.55
CA LEU A 306 -19.21 -1.87 -19.20
C LEU A 306 -20.12 -1.26 -18.14
N THR A 307 -20.46 -2.07 -17.14
CA THR A 307 -20.90 -1.60 -15.83
C THR A 307 -19.85 -2.00 -14.80
N ILE A 308 -19.34 -1.05 -14.02
CA ILE A 308 -18.40 -1.29 -12.92
C ILE A 308 -19.02 -0.67 -11.68
N ARG A 309 -19.47 -1.51 -10.73
CA ARG A 309 -20.20 -1.04 -9.57
C ARG A 309 -19.83 -1.70 -8.26
N ASN A 310 -19.96 -1.00 -7.14
CA ASN A 310 -19.69 -1.55 -5.81
C ASN A 310 -18.27 -2.18 -5.71
N CYS A 311 -17.30 -1.68 -6.48
CA CYS A 311 -15.94 -2.20 -6.49
C CYS A 311 -15.01 -1.31 -5.67
N ARG A 312 -13.96 -1.91 -5.10
CA ARG A 312 -12.86 -1.18 -4.44
C ARG A 312 -11.56 -1.43 -5.19
N ALA A 313 -10.82 -0.38 -5.49
CA ALA A 313 -9.59 -0.46 -6.28
C ALA A 313 -8.46 0.38 -5.68
N TYR A 314 -7.26 -0.20 -5.63
CA TYR A 314 -6.10 0.39 -4.99
C TYR A 314 -4.85 0.31 -5.87
N GLY A 315 -4.27 1.49 -6.16
CA GLY A 315 -3.00 1.61 -6.85
C GLY A 315 -1.83 1.21 -5.93
N ILE A 316 -1.00 0.29 -6.40
CA ILE A 316 0.22 -0.16 -5.74
C ILE A 316 1.41 0.56 -6.39
N ASP A 317 2.37 1.01 -5.58
CA ASP A 317 3.65 1.49 -6.13
C ASP A 317 4.29 0.41 -7.03
N PRO A 318 4.62 0.70 -8.30
CA PRO A 318 5.26 -0.27 -9.18
C PRO A 318 6.59 -0.82 -8.67
N ALA A 319 7.24 -0.13 -7.72
CA ALA A 319 8.59 -0.43 -7.24
C ALA A 319 9.62 -0.52 -8.39
N VAL A 320 9.40 0.26 -9.46
CA VAL A 320 10.27 0.38 -10.63
C VAL A 320 10.51 1.87 -10.90
N ALA A 321 11.77 2.30 -10.82
CA ALA A 321 12.13 3.70 -10.98
C ALA A 321 11.62 4.25 -12.33
N GLY A 322 10.90 5.37 -12.28
CA GLY A 322 10.30 6.02 -13.45
C GLY A 322 8.92 5.48 -13.86
N ALA A 323 8.50 4.31 -13.36
CA ALA A 323 7.19 3.75 -13.65
C ALA A 323 6.07 4.47 -12.90
N GLN A 324 4.94 4.70 -13.56
CA GLN A 324 3.74 5.26 -12.95
C GLN A 324 2.75 4.16 -12.59
N ARG A 325 1.88 4.45 -11.63
CA ARG A 325 0.67 3.67 -11.39
C ARG A 325 -0.29 3.82 -12.56
N GLY A 326 -1.11 2.79 -12.81
CA GLY A 326 -2.05 2.82 -13.92
C GLY A 326 -3.40 3.47 -13.60
N TYR A 327 -4.40 3.05 -14.35
CA TYR A 327 -5.76 3.58 -14.33
C TYR A 327 -6.68 2.70 -13.47
N PHE A 328 -7.79 3.22 -12.96
CA PHE A 328 -8.89 2.33 -12.54
C PHE A 328 -9.56 1.71 -13.78
N LEU A 329 -9.91 2.54 -14.76
CA LEU A 329 -10.42 2.09 -16.06
C LEU A 329 -9.65 2.78 -17.18
N PHE A 330 -9.09 1.98 -18.08
CA PHE A 330 -8.61 2.43 -19.38
C PHE A 330 -9.42 1.75 -20.49
N ALA A 331 -10.18 2.52 -21.26
CA ALA A 331 -11.04 1.98 -22.30
C ALA A 331 -10.99 2.84 -23.57
N PRO A 332 -10.18 2.47 -24.56
CA PRO A 332 -10.21 3.10 -25.87
C PRO A 332 -11.57 2.88 -26.54
N SER A 333 -12.13 3.92 -27.17
CA SER A 333 -13.36 3.91 -27.96
C SER A 333 -14.51 3.12 -27.32
N ILE A 334 -14.76 3.36 -26.03
CA ILE A 334 -15.77 2.61 -25.25
C ILE A 334 -17.18 2.75 -25.87
N GLY A 335 -17.96 1.67 -25.85
CA GLY A 335 -19.32 1.64 -26.36
C GLY A 335 -20.31 2.32 -25.43
N SER A 336 -20.30 1.92 -24.15
CA SER A 336 -21.06 2.52 -23.05
C SER A 336 -20.36 2.28 -21.71
N LEU A 337 -20.61 3.15 -20.74
CA LEU A 337 -20.04 3.01 -19.40
C LEU A 337 -21.06 3.39 -18.33
N ILE A 338 -21.20 2.53 -17.33
CA ILE A 338 -21.78 2.84 -16.03
C ILE A 338 -20.71 2.56 -14.98
N MET A 339 -20.22 3.59 -14.30
CA MET A 339 -19.20 3.48 -13.25
C MET A 339 -19.72 4.10 -11.96
N GLU A 340 -20.17 3.26 -11.03
CA GLU A 340 -20.97 3.72 -9.89
C GLU A 340 -20.63 3.09 -8.55
N HIS A 341 -20.74 3.86 -7.46
CA HIS A 341 -20.56 3.32 -6.11
C HIS A 341 -19.22 2.61 -5.91
N ASN A 342 -18.16 3.07 -6.59
CA ASN A 342 -16.83 2.51 -6.45
C ASN A 342 -15.98 3.36 -5.49
N TYR A 343 -15.04 2.69 -4.84
CA TYR A 343 -13.98 3.32 -4.05
C TYR A 343 -12.64 3.17 -4.78
N LEU A 344 -11.96 4.28 -5.05
CA LEU A 344 -10.69 4.31 -5.75
C LEU A 344 -9.63 4.99 -4.91
N GLU A 345 -8.44 4.41 -4.78
CA GLU A 345 -7.34 5.06 -4.07
C GLU A 345 -5.96 4.83 -4.66
N GLY A 346 -5.15 5.88 -4.72
CA GLY A 346 -3.70 5.78 -4.97
C GLY A 346 -3.28 5.48 -6.40
N MET A 347 -4.18 5.29 -7.36
CA MET A 347 -3.85 5.16 -8.79
C MET A 347 -3.63 6.52 -9.49
N ALA A 348 -3.09 6.54 -10.71
CA ALA A 348 -2.85 7.78 -11.44
C ALA A 348 -4.13 8.37 -12.04
N TRP A 349 -5.04 7.51 -12.49
CA TRP A 349 -6.30 7.91 -13.11
C TRP A 349 -7.49 7.12 -12.58
N GLY A 350 -8.65 7.77 -12.51
CA GLY A 350 -9.94 7.08 -12.39
C GLY A 350 -10.31 6.41 -13.72
N ALA A 351 -11.09 7.09 -14.56
CA ALA A 351 -11.47 6.62 -15.88
C ALA A 351 -10.77 7.42 -16.99
N ALA A 352 -10.05 6.74 -17.88
CA ALA A 352 -9.49 7.30 -19.11
C ALA A 352 -10.13 6.63 -20.32
N LEU A 353 -10.92 7.40 -21.04
CA LEU A 353 -11.75 7.00 -22.16
C LEU A 353 -11.29 7.77 -23.40
N TRP A 354 -10.57 7.12 -24.30
CA TRP A 354 -9.89 7.80 -25.41
C TRP A 354 -10.34 7.25 -26.75
N SER A 355 -10.50 8.06 -27.79
CA SER A 355 -10.72 7.53 -29.13
C SER A 355 -9.41 6.97 -29.72
N ALA A 356 -9.43 5.72 -30.20
CA ALA A 356 -8.31 5.12 -30.92
C ALA A 356 -8.28 5.61 -32.38
N GLY A 357 -7.58 6.70 -32.65
CA GLY A 357 -7.32 7.20 -34.01
C GLY A 357 -8.46 8.00 -34.63
N ASN A 358 -8.20 8.60 -35.81
CA ASN A 358 -9.11 9.55 -36.49
C ASN A 358 -10.38 8.91 -37.10
N THR A 359 -10.69 7.65 -36.82
CA THR A 359 -11.85 6.94 -37.37
C THR A 359 -12.78 6.51 -36.24
N GLY A 360 -14.02 7.03 -36.23
CA GLY A 360 -15.07 6.58 -35.32
C GLY A 360 -14.97 7.14 -33.90
N ARG A 361 -15.03 8.47 -33.77
CA ARG A 361 -15.03 9.18 -32.48
C ARG A 361 -16.28 8.94 -31.62
N TRP A 362 -17.15 8.00 -31.91
CA TRP A 362 -18.49 7.97 -31.31
C TRP A 362 -18.60 6.91 -30.21
N THR A 363 -19.30 7.22 -29.12
CA THR A 363 -19.88 6.18 -28.27
C THR A 363 -20.89 5.39 -29.09
N VAL A 364 -20.73 4.08 -29.22
CA VAL A 364 -21.53 3.24 -30.13
C VAL A 364 -22.68 2.48 -29.45
N GLY A 365 -22.67 2.38 -28.11
CA GLY A 365 -23.60 1.52 -27.36
C GLY A 365 -24.55 2.26 -26.42
N GLY A 366 -24.13 3.39 -25.84
CA GLY A 366 -24.94 4.08 -24.84
C GLY A 366 -24.19 5.21 -24.13
N PRO A 367 -24.80 5.79 -23.07
CA PRO A 367 -24.22 6.92 -22.36
C PRO A 367 -22.96 6.52 -21.58
N ILE A 368 -22.20 7.55 -21.18
CA ILE A 368 -21.16 7.42 -20.16
C ILE A 368 -21.69 8.02 -18.86
N VAL A 369 -21.87 7.18 -17.84
CA VAL A 369 -22.37 7.58 -16.52
C VAL A 369 -21.31 7.25 -15.47
N ILE A 370 -20.81 8.27 -14.77
CA ILE A 370 -19.81 8.14 -13.71
C ILE A 370 -20.37 8.86 -12.47
N ARG A 371 -20.93 8.10 -11.52
CA ARG A 371 -21.60 8.69 -10.34
C ARG A 371 -21.36 7.98 -9.02
N TYR A 372 -21.48 8.71 -7.92
CA TYR A 372 -21.40 8.16 -6.56
C TYR A 372 -20.09 7.44 -6.23
N ASN A 373 -19.00 7.77 -6.92
CA ASN A 373 -17.70 7.20 -6.63
C ASN A 373 -16.98 8.02 -5.56
N GLN A 374 -16.26 7.35 -4.68
CA GLN A 374 -15.34 7.94 -3.72
C GLN A 374 -13.91 7.73 -4.22
N VAL A 375 -13.17 8.81 -4.38
CA VAL A 375 -11.82 8.79 -4.93
C VAL A 375 -10.87 9.48 -3.96
N ARG A 376 -9.77 8.82 -3.67
CA ARG A 376 -8.74 9.29 -2.76
C ARG A 376 -7.38 9.32 -3.42
N ASN A 377 -6.66 10.41 -3.21
CA ASN A 377 -5.22 10.51 -3.42
C ASN A 377 -4.76 9.96 -4.78
N LEU A 378 -5.34 10.47 -5.87
CA LEU A 378 -4.83 10.18 -7.20
C LEU A 378 -3.36 10.64 -7.27
N ASP A 379 -2.49 9.75 -7.75
CA ASP A 379 -1.05 9.98 -7.78
C ASP A 379 -0.44 9.51 -9.10
N GLY A 380 -0.12 10.47 -9.95
CA GLY A 380 0.59 10.23 -11.21
C GLY A 380 2.10 10.39 -11.11
N VAL A 381 2.67 10.60 -9.92
CA VAL A 381 4.12 10.66 -9.78
C VAL A 381 4.72 9.28 -10.02
N SER A 382 5.81 9.23 -10.77
CA SER A 382 6.57 8.00 -10.96
C SER A 382 7.20 7.49 -9.66
N SER A 383 7.24 6.17 -9.52
CA SER A 383 7.96 5.48 -8.46
C SER A 383 9.46 5.76 -8.53
N ASP A 384 10.12 5.86 -7.38
CA ASP A 384 11.59 5.90 -7.29
C ASP A 384 12.24 4.50 -7.31
N GLY A 385 11.43 3.43 -7.40
CA GLY A 385 11.87 2.05 -7.34
C GLY A 385 12.15 1.51 -5.93
N ARG A 386 11.86 2.30 -4.89
CA ARG A 386 12.12 1.99 -3.47
C ARG A 386 10.89 2.22 -2.59
N GLY A 387 9.70 2.28 -3.17
CA GLY A 387 8.46 2.59 -2.45
C GLY A 387 8.18 4.08 -2.30
N GLY A 388 9.02 4.94 -2.89
CA GLY A 388 8.91 6.39 -2.84
C GLY A 388 8.48 7.02 -4.17
N ARG A 389 8.51 8.36 -4.21
CA ARG A 389 8.00 9.18 -5.32
C ARG A 389 9.14 10.01 -5.93
N ILE A 390 9.24 10.04 -7.26
CA ILE A 390 10.18 10.93 -7.95
C ILE A 390 9.56 12.33 -8.12
N THR A 391 9.82 13.18 -7.13
CA THR A 391 9.13 14.47 -7.00
C THR A 391 9.88 15.65 -7.60
N ASP A 392 11.11 15.48 -8.08
CA ASP A 392 11.98 16.49 -8.71
C ASP A 392 11.73 16.75 -10.20
N ILE A 393 10.69 16.12 -10.75
CA ILE A 393 10.35 16.19 -12.18
C ILE A 393 9.18 17.15 -12.42
N ASN A 394 9.10 17.71 -13.63
CA ASN A 394 8.03 18.63 -14.04
C ASN A 394 6.63 18.00 -13.75
N PRO A 395 5.72 18.69 -13.04
CA PRO A 395 4.39 18.18 -12.73
C PRO A 395 3.55 17.97 -13.99
N ASN A 396 3.80 18.73 -15.06
CA ASN A 396 3.07 18.60 -16.32
C ASN A 396 3.50 17.37 -17.14
N THR A 397 4.63 16.71 -16.79
CA THR A 397 4.99 15.43 -17.41
C THR A 397 4.10 14.28 -16.96
N TYR A 398 3.33 14.48 -15.90
CA TYR A 398 2.54 13.43 -15.27
C TYR A 398 1.07 13.74 -15.45
N SER A 399 0.50 13.30 -16.57
CA SER A 399 -0.94 13.37 -16.79
C SER A 399 -1.65 12.40 -15.84
N ASN A 400 -2.52 12.94 -14.99
CA ASN A 400 -3.26 12.23 -13.94
C ASN A 400 -4.53 13.01 -13.55
N GLY A 401 -5.56 12.32 -13.09
CA GLY A 401 -6.87 12.93 -12.86
C GLY A 401 -7.95 11.92 -12.57
N PHE A 402 -9.19 12.37 -12.38
CA PHE A 402 -10.30 11.46 -12.10
C PHE A 402 -10.93 10.95 -13.40
N VAL A 403 -11.41 11.84 -14.26
CA VAL A 403 -12.06 11.48 -15.53
C VAL A 403 -11.34 12.17 -16.69
N SER A 404 -10.93 11.39 -17.68
CA SER A 404 -10.45 11.88 -18.97
C SER A 404 -11.29 11.28 -20.07
N ILE A 405 -12.00 12.13 -20.82
CA ILE A 405 -12.73 11.75 -22.03
C ILE A 405 -12.11 12.51 -23.19
N ASN A 406 -11.39 11.79 -24.04
CA ASN A 406 -10.52 12.36 -25.06
C ASN A 406 -10.99 11.93 -26.46
N GLN A 407 -11.38 12.92 -27.27
CA GLN A 407 -11.83 12.74 -28.66
C GLN A 407 -13.04 11.80 -28.83
N LEU A 408 -13.89 11.70 -27.81
CA LEU A 408 -15.13 10.92 -27.90
C LEU A 408 -16.32 11.86 -28.06
N ASN A 409 -16.99 11.78 -29.20
CA ASN A 409 -18.32 12.33 -29.44
C ASN A 409 -19.36 11.53 -28.65
N LEU A 410 -19.96 12.21 -27.68
CA LEU A 410 -20.86 11.67 -26.68
C LEU A 410 -22.31 11.79 -27.17
N VAL A 411 -22.62 11.12 -28.28
CA VAL A 411 -23.95 11.21 -28.93
C VAL A 411 -25.08 10.66 -28.08
N HIS A 412 -24.76 9.75 -27.17
CA HIS A 412 -25.70 9.23 -26.17
C HIS A 412 -25.66 10.01 -24.85
N GLY A 413 -24.89 11.10 -24.79
CA GLY A 413 -24.72 11.93 -23.61
C GLY A 413 -23.69 11.37 -22.64
N ALA A 414 -23.34 12.19 -21.67
CA ALA A 414 -22.53 11.76 -20.54
C ALA A 414 -22.93 12.48 -19.27
N GLU A 415 -22.80 11.80 -18.14
CA GLU A 415 -23.05 12.36 -16.81
C GLU A 415 -21.88 12.02 -15.89
N ILE A 416 -21.27 13.04 -15.31
CA ILE A 416 -20.28 12.90 -14.25
C ILE A 416 -20.85 13.65 -13.05
N ALA A 417 -21.42 12.93 -12.09
CA ALA A 417 -22.16 13.56 -11.00
C ALA A 417 -22.05 12.86 -9.66
N TRP A 418 -22.19 13.61 -8.57
CA TRP A 418 -22.23 13.06 -7.21
C TRP A 418 -20.99 12.24 -6.82
N ASN A 419 -19.84 12.51 -7.42
CA ASN A 419 -18.57 11.90 -7.03
C ASN A 419 -17.87 12.75 -5.97
N GLU A 420 -17.15 12.09 -5.07
CA GLU A 420 -16.33 12.75 -4.06
C GLU A 420 -14.85 12.42 -4.33
N VAL A 421 -14.10 13.41 -4.80
CA VAL A 421 -12.66 13.29 -5.07
C VAL A 421 -11.90 14.12 -4.05
N ILE A 422 -11.10 13.44 -3.22
CA ILE A 422 -10.29 14.07 -2.19
C ILE A 422 -8.83 13.67 -2.40
N ASN A 423 -8.00 14.67 -2.67
CA ASN A 423 -6.58 14.54 -2.82
C ASN A 423 -5.90 15.31 -1.69
N GLU A 424 -4.98 14.68 -0.96
CA GLU A 424 -4.25 15.30 0.13
C GLU A 424 -2.90 15.87 -0.36
N PRO A 425 -2.45 17.03 0.17
CA PRO A 425 -1.16 17.59 -0.19
C PRO A 425 -0.04 16.62 0.19
N TYR A 426 1.02 16.56 -0.62
CA TYR A 426 2.19 15.66 -0.47
C TYR A 426 1.90 14.15 -0.60
N VAL A 427 0.65 13.72 -0.63
CA VAL A 427 0.25 12.33 -0.87
C VAL A 427 -0.18 12.16 -2.32
N SER A 428 -1.00 13.08 -2.82
CA SER A 428 -1.47 13.11 -4.19
C SER A 428 -0.53 13.87 -5.12
N ALA A 429 -0.72 13.69 -6.41
CA ALA A 429 -0.35 14.65 -7.43
C ALA A 429 -1.39 14.51 -8.53
N THR A 430 -2.00 15.61 -8.95
CA THR A 430 -3.07 15.58 -9.94
C THR A 430 -2.97 16.77 -10.89
N ALA A 431 -3.27 16.51 -12.16
CA ALA A 431 -3.47 17.47 -13.22
C ALA A 431 -4.98 17.75 -13.33
N ASP A 432 -5.56 17.72 -14.52
CA ASP A 432 -6.99 17.92 -14.71
C ASP A 432 -7.80 16.80 -14.06
N LEU A 433 -8.57 17.11 -13.02
CA LEU A 433 -9.44 16.11 -12.37
C LEU A 433 -10.55 15.65 -13.31
N ILE A 434 -11.12 16.54 -14.11
CA ILE A 434 -12.08 16.19 -15.15
C ILE A 434 -11.64 16.89 -16.44
N ASN A 435 -11.34 16.11 -17.48
CA ASN A 435 -10.88 16.60 -18.78
C ASN A 435 -11.78 16.04 -19.89
N LEU A 436 -12.34 16.93 -20.72
CA LEU A 436 -13.24 16.61 -21.84
C LEU A 436 -12.68 17.08 -23.19
N TRP A 437 -11.41 16.80 -23.46
CA TRP A 437 -10.76 17.30 -24.67
C TRP A 437 -11.42 16.75 -25.94
N ALA A 438 -11.95 17.66 -26.77
CA ALA A 438 -12.59 17.36 -28.06
C ALA A 438 -13.71 16.31 -27.97
N SER A 439 -14.48 16.32 -26.88
CA SER A 439 -15.52 15.33 -26.59
C SER A 439 -16.91 15.96 -26.46
N PRO A 440 -17.54 16.41 -27.57
CA PRO A 440 -18.83 17.10 -27.53
C PRO A 440 -20.00 16.12 -27.33
N GLY A 441 -21.04 16.58 -26.62
CA GLY A 441 -22.37 15.95 -26.63
C GLY A 441 -23.27 16.53 -27.74
N THR A 442 -24.57 16.21 -27.71
CA THR A 442 -25.57 16.80 -28.61
C THR A 442 -26.57 17.67 -27.83
N LEU A 443 -27.41 18.43 -28.54
CA LEU A 443 -28.46 19.23 -27.89
C LEU A 443 -29.48 18.36 -27.14
N SER A 444 -29.83 17.19 -27.67
CA SER A 444 -30.75 16.25 -27.02
C SER A 444 -30.06 15.37 -25.97
N GLN A 445 -28.75 15.17 -26.10
CA GLN A 445 -27.93 14.37 -25.18
C GLN A 445 -26.67 15.14 -24.78
N PRO A 446 -26.80 16.14 -23.89
CA PRO A 446 -25.67 16.96 -23.48
C PRO A 446 -24.72 16.21 -22.55
N VAL A 447 -23.51 16.73 -22.41
CA VAL A 447 -22.59 16.34 -21.34
C VAL A 447 -22.94 17.11 -20.08
N ARG A 448 -23.23 16.40 -18.99
CA ARG A 448 -23.62 16.97 -17.70
C ARG A 448 -22.52 16.69 -16.67
N ILE A 449 -21.97 17.75 -16.08
CA ILE A 449 -21.05 17.67 -14.95
C ILE A 449 -21.65 18.50 -13.82
N HIS A 450 -22.09 17.86 -12.75
CA HIS A 450 -22.75 18.56 -11.63
C HIS A 450 -22.62 17.79 -10.32
N ASN A 451 -22.83 18.46 -9.19
CA ASN A 451 -22.88 17.86 -7.86
C ASN A 451 -21.65 17.01 -7.46
N ASN A 452 -20.49 17.24 -8.07
CA ASN A 452 -19.24 16.60 -7.64
C ASN A 452 -18.60 17.44 -6.53
N PHE A 453 -18.07 16.77 -5.51
CA PHE A 453 -17.19 17.39 -4.53
C PHE A 453 -15.75 17.08 -4.91
N LEU A 454 -14.99 18.11 -5.32
CA LEU A 454 -13.58 17.98 -5.71
C LEU A 454 -12.72 18.80 -4.75
N ARG A 455 -11.87 18.13 -3.98
CA ARG A 455 -10.93 18.76 -3.05
C ARG A 455 -9.50 18.32 -3.38
N GLY A 456 -8.65 19.31 -3.63
CA GLY A 456 -7.22 19.09 -3.83
C GLY A 456 -6.85 18.85 -5.29
N GLN A 457 -6.12 19.83 -5.83
CA GLN A 457 -5.31 19.71 -7.02
C GLN A 457 -3.92 20.19 -6.63
N TYR A 458 -3.04 19.23 -6.38
CA TYR A 458 -1.74 19.51 -5.79
C TYR A 458 -0.64 19.08 -6.74
N ALA A 459 0.38 19.93 -6.87
CA ALA A 459 1.67 19.48 -7.37
C ALA A 459 2.24 18.40 -6.44
N PRO A 460 3.13 17.52 -6.94
CA PRO A 460 3.80 16.50 -6.11
C PRO A 460 4.41 17.06 -4.82
N VAL A 461 4.92 18.30 -4.88
CA VAL A 461 5.45 19.05 -3.74
C VAL A 461 4.78 20.43 -3.71
N PRO A 462 3.68 20.62 -2.95
CA PRO A 462 2.91 21.87 -2.95
C PRO A 462 3.70 23.11 -2.52
N THR A 463 4.75 22.95 -1.70
CA THR A 463 5.61 24.04 -1.24
C THR A 463 6.72 24.41 -2.21
N ARG A 464 6.95 23.63 -3.28
CA ARG A 464 8.02 23.92 -4.22
C ARG A 464 7.65 25.15 -5.06
N LYS A 465 8.39 26.24 -4.86
CA LYS A 465 8.31 27.45 -5.68
C LYS A 465 8.97 27.19 -7.03
N TRP A 466 8.19 27.08 -8.10
CA TRP A 466 8.70 26.85 -9.46
C TRP A 466 9.51 28.02 -10.06
N HIS A 467 9.53 29.18 -9.40
CA HIS A 467 10.33 30.35 -9.80
C HIS A 467 11.78 30.35 -9.31
N GLN A 468 12.30 29.26 -8.76
CA GLN A 468 13.69 29.16 -8.28
C GLN A 468 14.44 27.94 -8.78
N LEU A 469 14.09 27.40 -9.95
CA LEU A 469 15.11 26.69 -10.71
C LEU A 469 16.21 27.71 -11.03
N PRO A 470 17.48 27.50 -10.61
CA PRO A 470 18.56 28.31 -11.13
C PRO A 470 18.46 28.24 -12.65
N LYS A 471 18.74 29.36 -13.31
CA LYS A 471 18.99 29.45 -14.76
C LYS A 471 20.17 28.55 -15.15
N LEU A 472 20.00 27.23 -15.07
CA LEU A 472 20.94 26.22 -15.56
C LEU A 472 20.83 26.03 -17.08
N LEU A 473 20.05 26.90 -17.73
CA LEU A 473 20.12 27.24 -19.15
C LEU A 473 20.66 28.67 -19.35
N ALA A 474 21.59 29.12 -18.52
CA ALA A 474 22.59 30.05 -19.03
C ALA A 474 23.43 29.26 -20.03
N ALA A 475 23.01 29.30 -21.31
CA ALA A 475 23.86 28.91 -22.43
C ALA A 475 25.25 29.52 -22.19
N PRO A 476 26.35 28.75 -22.33
CA PRO A 476 27.66 29.30 -22.11
C PRO A 476 27.86 30.40 -23.14
N ALA A 477 28.26 31.58 -22.68
CA ALA A 477 28.70 32.70 -23.51
C ALA A 477 29.82 32.33 -24.51
N ALA A 478 30.33 31.10 -24.47
CA ALA A 478 31.21 30.49 -25.46
C ALA A 478 30.58 30.33 -26.86
N LEU A 479 29.26 30.14 -27.00
CA LEU A 479 28.64 29.96 -28.33
C LEU A 479 28.47 31.29 -29.09
N LEU A 480 28.35 32.40 -28.37
CA LEU A 480 28.26 33.76 -28.94
C LEU A 480 29.64 34.33 -29.34
N GLN A 481 30.74 33.78 -28.82
CA GLN A 481 32.10 34.10 -29.29
C GLN A 481 32.49 33.32 -30.55
N HIS A 482 31.86 32.17 -30.82
CA HIS A 482 32.16 31.38 -32.02
C HIS A 482 31.53 31.97 -33.29
N LEU A 483 30.32 32.54 -33.18
CA LEU A 483 29.63 33.18 -34.31
C LEU A 483 30.13 34.60 -34.64
N ARG A 484 30.94 35.23 -33.78
CA ARG A 484 31.66 36.48 -34.10
C ARG A 484 33.01 36.26 -34.77
N ARG A 485 33.52 35.02 -34.83
CA ARG A 485 34.80 34.70 -35.50
C ARG A 485 34.66 34.14 -36.92
N THR A 486 33.46 33.81 -37.35
CA THR A 486 33.19 33.26 -38.70
C THR A 486 32.51 34.25 -39.64
N GLY A 487 32.42 35.53 -39.26
CA GLY A 487 31.77 36.59 -40.05
C GLY A 487 32.68 37.41 -40.97
N ASP A 488 33.96 37.06 -41.13
CA ASP A 488 34.96 37.82 -41.93
C ASP A 488 35.51 37.03 -43.13
N ARG A 489 34.72 36.12 -43.71
CA ARG A 489 34.98 35.59 -45.07
C ARG A 489 33.69 35.36 -45.85
N ALA A 490 33.20 36.43 -46.47
CA ALA A 490 32.48 36.42 -47.73
C ALA A 490 32.87 37.70 -48.48
#